data_AF-A0A9D1ENW1-F1
#
_entry.id   AF-A0A9D1ENW1-F1
#
_cell.length_a   1.000
_cell.length_b   1.000
_cell.length_c   1.000
_cell.angle_alpha   90.00
_cell.angle_beta   90.00
_cell.angle_gamma   90.00
#
_symmetry.space_group_name_H-M   'P 1'
#
loop_
_entity.id
_entity.type
_entity.pdbx_description
1 polymer ?
#
loop_
_entity_poly.entity_id
_entity_poly.type
_entity_poly.pdbx_seq_one_letter_code
_entity_poly.pdbx_strand_id
1 'polypeptide(L)'
;MNLDQLKKGFFGYKKSGVYEYISEIEKDYSEKLTEKDQQQKKDAELYRARISELEEQLKDLTQKLEDQKREQTAIAATMIEATRFAENLRAQAQEQAKKDREEWEKECEKAHAQLQKYRAYIKSVRETVSDLLRRIDQQSQMASQKIEATVQEVPGRNMSLFERKNGTEQQL
;
A
#
# COMPACT_ATOMS: atom_id res chain seq x y z
N MET A 1 35.61 23.90 77.57
CA MET A 1 36.08 25.11 78.28
C MET A 1 36.50 24.69 79.67
N ASN A 2 37.81 24.50 79.91
CA ASN A 2 38.33 24.07 81.21
C ASN A 2 39.21 25.19 81.78
N LEU A 3 38.73 25.85 82.85
CA LEU A 3 39.45 26.90 83.58
C LEU A 3 40.57 26.36 84.48
N ASP A 4 40.73 25.04 84.54
CA ASP A 4 41.69 24.33 85.39
C ASP A 4 43.15 24.47 84.92
N GLN A 5 43.38 24.96 83.70
CA GLN A 5 44.73 25.20 83.15
C GLN A 5 45.34 26.54 83.62
N LEU A 6 44.56 27.44 84.21
CA LEU A 6 45.08 28.73 84.70
C LEU A 6 45.73 28.60 86.08
N LYS A 7 47.03 28.95 86.16
CA LYS A 7 47.76 29.02 87.43
C LYS A 7 47.10 30.00 88.42
N LYS A 8 46.51 29.47 89.49
CA LYS A 8 45.94 30.24 90.61
C LYS A 8 47.03 30.74 91.55
N GLY A 9 47.00 32.02 91.90
CA GLY A 9 47.78 32.65 92.95
C GLY A 9 46.92 33.01 94.17
N PHE A 10 47.54 33.59 95.19
CA PHE A 10 46.94 33.87 96.49
C PHE A 10 45.71 34.82 96.46
N PHE A 11 45.47 35.51 95.34
CA PHE A 11 44.35 36.44 95.12
C PHE A 11 43.72 36.30 93.72
N GLY A 12 43.66 35.07 93.18
CA GLY A 12 43.03 34.79 91.87
C GLY A 12 44.01 34.32 90.79
N TYR A 13 43.63 34.38 89.51
CA TYR A 13 44.45 33.87 88.40
C TYR A 13 45.66 34.78 88.09
N LYS A 14 46.83 34.18 87.85
CA LYS A 14 48.04 34.94 87.48
C LYS A 14 47.91 35.48 86.05
N LYS A 15 48.19 36.77 85.86
CA LYS A 15 48.14 37.49 84.56
C LYS A 15 48.89 36.73 83.44
N SER A 16 50.06 36.16 83.74
CA SER A 16 50.84 35.37 82.78
C SER A 16 50.12 34.09 82.32
N GLY A 17 49.45 33.37 83.23
CA GLY A 17 48.69 32.17 82.88
C GLY A 17 47.41 32.47 82.10
N VAL A 18 46.83 33.65 82.28
CA VAL A 18 45.70 34.13 81.46
C VAL A 18 46.16 34.41 80.03
N TYR A 19 47.32 35.06 79.84
CA TYR A 19 47.87 35.31 78.50
C TYR A 19 48.30 34.04 77.77
N GLU A 20 48.96 33.09 78.47
CA GLU A 20 49.30 31.78 77.89
C GLU A 20 48.04 31.05 77.42
N TYR A 21 47.00 31.01 78.26
CA TYR A 21 45.72 30.38 77.92
C TYR A 21 45.00 31.05 76.74
N ILE A 22 44.97 32.40 76.70
CA ILE A 22 44.40 33.13 75.56
C ILE A 22 45.18 32.83 74.29
N SER A 23 46.51 32.79 74.36
CA SER A 23 47.37 32.51 73.21
C SER A 23 47.17 31.08 72.67
N GLU A 24 47.01 30.08 73.55
CA GLU A 24 46.68 28.70 73.17
C GLU A 24 45.30 28.62 72.50
N ILE A 25 44.29 29.30 73.06
CA ILE A 25 42.96 29.37 72.45
C ILE A 25 43.00 30.05 71.09
N GLU A 26 43.67 31.19 70.96
CA GLU A 26 43.82 31.91 69.70
C GLU A 26 44.52 31.05 68.64
N LYS A 27 45.53 30.28 69.05
CA LYS A 27 46.21 29.32 68.18
C LYS A 27 45.28 28.19 67.73
N ASP A 28 44.57 27.55 68.65
CA ASP A 28 43.59 26.49 68.34
C ASP A 28 42.46 26.98 67.43
N TYR A 29 41.98 28.21 67.64
CA TYR A 29 40.98 28.83 66.76
C TYR A 29 41.55 29.15 65.38
N SER A 30 42.78 29.65 65.31
CA SER A 30 43.45 29.92 64.05
C SER A 30 43.66 28.64 63.24
N GLU A 31 44.13 27.56 63.89
CA GLU A 31 44.29 26.25 63.26
C GLU A 31 42.95 25.72 62.72
N LYS A 32 41.88 25.73 63.52
CA LYS A 32 40.53 25.32 63.07
C LYS A 32 39.97 26.19 61.95
N LEU A 33 40.29 27.49 61.95
CA LEU A 33 39.89 28.39 60.87
C LEU A 33 40.61 28.01 59.57
N THR A 34 41.92 27.77 59.63
CA THR A 34 42.68 27.33 58.45
C THR A 34 42.23 25.97 57.94
N GLU A 35 41.89 25.03 58.82
CA GLU A 35 41.37 23.72 58.43
C GLU A 35 40.00 23.84 57.73
N LYS A 36 39.10 24.67 58.27
CA LYS A 36 37.81 24.97 57.62
C LYS A 36 37.98 25.66 56.27
N ASP A 37 38.88 26.62 56.16
CA ASP A 37 39.16 27.30 54.90
C ASP A 37 39.74 26.34 53.86
N GLN A 38 40.60 25.41 54.27
CA GLN A 38 41.12 24.36 53.37
C GLN A 38 40.02 23.40 52.94
N GLN A 39 39.14 23.00 53.85
CA GLN A 39 37.99 22.14 53.54
C GLN A 39 37.05 22.83 52.54
N GLN A 40 36.70 24.09 52.78
CA GLN A 40 35.86 24.88 51.87
C GLN A 40 36.47 25.03 50.48
N LYS A 41 37.80 25.22 50.39
CA LYS A 41 38.50 25.28 49.10
C LYS A 41 38.41 23.96 48.35
N LYS A 42 38.64 22.83 49.03
CA LYS A 42 38.51 21.49 48.42
C LYS A 42 37.09 21.24 47.94
N ASP A 43 36.09 21.55 48.76
CA ASP A 43 34.69 21.37 48.38
C ASP A 43 34.32 22.26 47.19
N ALA A 44 34.78 23.52 47.17
CA ALA A 44 34.58 24.43 46.05
C ALA A 44 35.23 23.93 44.74
N GLU A 45 36.43 23.33 44.82
CA GLU A 45 37.09 22.71 43.67
C GLU A 45 36.32 21.50 43.16
N LEU A 46 35.84 20.64 44.06
CA LEU A 46 35.01 19.47 43.70
C LEU A 46 33.71 19.90 43.02
N TYR A 47 33.02 20.91 43.56
CA TYR A 47 31.79 21.42 42.96
C TYR A 47 32.05 22.06 41.60
N ARG A 48 33.15 22.81 41.43
CA ARG A 48 33.53 23.37 40.13
C ARG A 48 33.82 22.28 39.10
N ALA A 49 34.56 21.24 39.49
CA ALA A 49 34.83 20.11 38.61
C ALA A 49 33.52 19.42 38.20
N ARG A 50 32.61 19.19 39.15
CA ARG A 50 31.31 18.57 38.86
C ARG A 50 30.42 19.44 37.97
N ILE A 51 30.41 20.75 38.17
CA ILE A 51 29.68 21.69 37.30
C ILE A 51 30.24 21.63 35.88
N SER A 52 31.57 21.66 35.72
CA SER A 52 32.20 21.56 34.40
C SER A 52 31.84 20.26 33.68
N GLU A 53 31.85 19.13 34.38
CA GLU A 53 31.48 17.82 33.82
C GLU A 53 30.00 17.81 33.39
N LEU A 54 29.11 18.35 34.22
CA LEU A 54 27.69 18.45 33.89
C LEU A 54 27.42 19.39 32.71
N GLU A 55 28.14 20.51 32.63
CA GLU A 55 28.06 21.43 31.49
C GLU A 55 28.53 20.78 30.18
N GLU A 56 29.58 19.97 30.23
CA GLU A 56 30.05 19.20 29.07
C GLU A 56 29.03 18.15 28.64
N GLN A 57 28.47 17.40 29.59
CA GLN A 57 27.40 16.45 29.32
C GLN A 57 26.15 17.11 28.73
N LEU A 58 25.77 18.29 29.22
CA LEU A 58 24.66 19.06 28.68
C LEU A 58 24.94 19.49 27.24
N LYS A 59 26.15 19.98 26.93
CA LYS A 59 26.55 20.34 25.57
C LYS A 59 26.46 19.13 24.63
N ASP A 60 27.01 18.00 25.04
CA ASP A 60 26.96 16.77 24.25
C ASP A 60 25.53 16.29 24.00
N LEU A 61 24.67 16.36 25.03
CA LEU A 61 23.27 15.99 24.89
C LEU A 61 22.51 16.95 23.98
N THR A 62 22.78 18.26 24.07
CA THR A 62 22.16 19.24 23.16
C THR A 62 22.57 19.00 21.71
N GLN A 63 23.85 18.70 21.46
CA GLN A 63 24.34 18.38 20.13
C GLN A 63 23.67 17.12 19.57
N LYS A 64 23.63 16.04 20.36
CA LYS A 64 22.95 14.79 19.97
C LYS A 64 21.46 15.01 19.68
N LEU A 65 20.79 15.86 20.46
CA LEU A 65 19.37 16.17 20.26
C LEU A 65 19.16 16.97 18.96
N GLU A 66 20.04 17.93 18.66
CA GLU A 66 20.00 18.66 17.38
C GLU A 66 20.23 17.73 16.19
N ASP A 67 21.21 16.82 16.28
CA ASP A 67 21.50 15.87 15.22
C ASP A 67 20.32 14.92 14.99
N GLN A 68 19.72 14.39 16.07
CA GLN A 68 18.50 13.59 15.99
C GLN A 68 17.32 14.36 15.37
N LYS A 69 17.15 15.64 15.70
CA LYS A 69 16.12 16.49 15.07
C LYS A 69 16.37 16.64 13.57
N ARG A 70 17.62 16.86 13.15
CA ARG A 70 17.98 16.95 11.73
C ARG A 70 17.67 15.65 11.00
N GLU A 71 18.05 14.51 11.57
CA GLU A 71 17.72 13.19 11.03
C GLU A 71 16.21 12.99 10.91
N GLN A 72 15.43 13.31 11.95
CA GLN A 72 13.97 13.21 11.92
C GLN A 72 13.36 14.10 10.83
N THR A 73 13.87 15.33 10.63
CA THR A 73 13.39 16.20 9.55
C THR A 73 13.72 15.66 8.17
N ALA A 74 14.89 15.05 7.98
CA ALA A 74 15.28 14.42 6.72
C ALA A 74 14.41 13.19 6.43
N ILE A 75 14.17 12.35 7.43
CA ILE A 75 13.27 11.20 7.31
C ILE A 75 11.85 11.67 6.96
N ALA A 76 11.32 12.70 7.63
CA ALA A 76 10.01 13.24 7.32
C ALA A 76 9.92 13.78 5.89
N ALA A 77 10.95 14.50 5.43
CA ALA A 77 11.01 15.00 4.05
C ALA A 77 11.01 13.87 3.02
N THR A 78 11.84 12.84 3.21
CA THR A 78 11.88 11.68 2.31
C THR A 78 10.57 10.90 2.31
N MET A 79 9.87 10.79 3.45
CA MET A 79 8.55 10.18 3.51
C MET A 79 7.52 10.97 2.69
N ILE A 80 7.54 12.30 2.76
CA ILE A 80 6.65 13.16 1.95
C ILE A 80 6.95 13.02 0.45
N GLU A 81 8.22 12.93 0.07
CA GLU A 81 8.62 12.70 -1.32
C GLU A 81 8.18 11.32 -1.80
N ALA A 82 8.34 10.28 -0.97
CA ALA A 82 7.92 8.92 -1.30
C ALA A 82 6.40 8.81 -1.47
N THR A 83 5.60 9.48 -0.63
CA THR A 83 4.14 9.49 -0.77
C THR A 83 3.71 10.20 -2.05
N ARG A 84 4.30 11.36 -2.36
CA ARG A 84 4.06 12.06 -3.63
C ARG A 84 4.42 11.21 -4.84
N PHE A 85 5.56 10.53 -4.80
CA PHE A 85 5.98 9.63 -5.87
C PHE A 85 5.00 8.46 -6.04
N ALA A 86 4.54 7.85 -4.94
CA ALA A 86 3.55 6.78 -4.97
C ALA A 86 2.20 7.25 -5.52
N GLU A 87 1.75 8.46 -5.18
CA GLU A 87 0.53 9.07 -5.74
C GLU A 87 0.66 9.30 -7.24
N ASN A 88 1.78 9.88 -7.69
CA ASN A 88 2.05 10.09 -9.11
C ASN A 88 2.08 8.77 -9.88
N LEU A 89 2.72 7.73 -9.33
CA LEU A 89 2.77 6.41 -9.95
C LEU A 89 1.38 5.78 -10.05
N ARG A 90 0.55 5.92 -9.00
CA ARG A 90 -0.85 5.45 -9.03
C ARG A 90 -1.67 6.20 -10.07
N ALA A 91 -1.51 7.51 -10.18
CA ALA A 91 -2.20 8.33 -11.17
C ALA A 91 -1.81 7.91 -12.59
N GLN A 92 -0.52 7.73 -12.86
CA GLN A 92 -0.02 7.25 -14.15
C GLN A 92 -0.54 5.84 -14.49
N ALA A 93 -0.51 4.92 -13.53
CA ALA A 93 -1.05 3.57 -13.72
C ALA A 93 -2.56 3.59 -14.01
N GLN A 94 -3.32 4.45 -13.32
CA GLN A 94 -4.74 4.62 -13.59
C GLN A 94 -5.01 5.23 -14.96
N GLU A 95 -4.22 6.21 -15.38
CA GLU A 95 -4.36 6.81 -16.71
C GLU A 95 -4.05 5.80 -17.82
N GLN A 96 -2.96 5.03 -17.67
CA GLN A 96 -2.62 3.98 -18.62
C GLN A 96 -3.70 2.89 -18.67
N ALA A 97 -4.16 2.42 -17.51
CA ALA A 97 -5.22 1.42 -17.46
C ALA A 97 -6.54 1.92 -18.08
N LYS A 98 -6.84 3.23 -17.99
CA LYS A 98 -7.99 3.82 -18.68
C LYS A 98 -7.80 3.82 -20.19
N LYS A 99 -6.63 4.26 -20.68
CA LYS A 99 -6.30 4.23 -22.11
C LYS A 99 -6.39 2.82 -22.69
N ASP A 100 -5.77 1.85 -22.01
CA ASP A 100 -5.81 0.45 -22.43
C ASP A 100 -7.27 -0.05 -22.46
N ARG A 101 -8.08 0.26 -21.44
CA ARG A 101 -9.51 -0.11 -21.43
C ARG A 101 -10.29 0.48 -22.59
N GLU A 102 -10.10 1.77 -22.88
CA GLU A 102 -10.77 2.44 -24.00
C GLU A 102 -10.34 1.85 -25.36
N GLU A 103 -9.08 1.47 -25.52
CA GLU A 103 -8.57 0.78 -26.71
C GLU A 103 -9.21 -0.61 -26.84
N TRP A 104 -9.20 -1.40 -25.76
CA TRP A 104 -9.85 -2.72 -25.72
C TRP A 104 -11.35 -2.64 -26.01
N GLU A 105 -12.05 -1.64 -25.48
CA GLU A 105 -13.48 -1.45 -25.73
C GLU A 105 -13.75 -1.15 -27.21
N LYS A 106 -12.97 -0.24 -27.82
CA LYS A 106 -13.05 0.05 -29.26
C LYS A 106 -12.78 -1.19 -30.11
N GLU A 107 -11.82 -2.03 -29.73
CA GLU A 107 -11.56 -3.29 -30.44
C GLU A 107 -12.71 -4.28 -30.30
N CYS A 108 -13.29 -4.39 -29.11
CA CYS A 108 -14.46 -5.22 -28.85
C CYS A 108 -15.68 -4.75 -29.66
N GLU A 109 -15.93 -3.44 -29.72
CA GLU A 109 -17.00 -2.86 -30.53
C GLU A 109 -16.81 -3.15 -32.02
N LYS A 110 -15.59 -3.00 -32.55
CA LYS A 110 -15.26 -3.34 -33.94
C LYS A 110 -15.50 -4.81 -34.24
N ALA A 111 -15.01 -5.70 -33.37
CA ALA A 111 -15.20 -7.14 -33.50
C ALA A 111 -16.69 -7.50 -33.43
N HIS A 112 -17.44 -6.89 -32.51
CA HIS A 112 -18.87 -7.09 -32.38
C HIS A 112 -19.63 -6.64 -33.63
N ALA A 113 -19.30 -5.47 -34.18
CA ALA A 113 -19.89 -4.96 -35.41
C ALA A 113 -19.60 -5.88 -36.61
N GLN A 114 -18.39 -6.44 -36.71
CA GLN A 114 -18.06 -7.44 -37.72
C GLN A 114 -18.88 -8.73 -37.56
N LEU A 115 -19.02 -9.24 -36.33
CA LEU A 115 -19.86 -10.41 -36.05
C LEU A 115 -21.32 -10.15 -36.39
N GLN A 116 -21.86 -8.96 -36.11
CA GLN A 116 -23.21 -8.59 -36.52
C GLN A 116 -23.38 -8.58 -38.04
N LYS A 117 -22.40 -8.04 -38.79
CA LYS A 117 -22.39 -8.09 -40.26
C LYS A 117 -22.39 -9.53 -40.76
N TYR A 118 -21.54 -10.40 -40.22
CA TYR A 118 -21.53 -11.82 -40.59
C TYR A 118 -22.84 -12.53 -40.25
N ARG A 119 -23.45 -12.24 -39.10
CA ARG A 119 -24.78 -12.77 -38.74
C ARG A 119 -25.86 -12.33 -39.73
N ALA A 120 -25.87 -11.05 -40.11
CA ALA A 120 -26.80 -10.53 -41.11
C ALA A 120 -26.58 -11.19 -42.48
N TYR A 121 -25.31 -11.35 -42.88
CA TYR A 121 -24.97 -12.06 -44.11
C TYR A 121 -25.45 -13.51 -44.10
N ILE A 122 -25.17 -14.27 -43.03
CA ILE A 122 -25.65 -15.66 -42.88
C ILE A 122 -27.19 -15.71 -42.95
N LYS A 123 -27.88 -14.75 -42.33
CA LYS A 123 -29.34 -14.66 -42.40
C LYS A 123 -29.82 -14.45 -43.85
N SER A 124 -29.23 -13.50 -44.58
CA SER A 124 -29.58 -13.25 -45.98
C SER A 124 -29.33 -14.48 -46.86
N VAL A 125 -28.20 -15.18 -46.66
CA VAL A 125 -27.91 -16.42 -47.39
C VAL A 125 -28.96 -17.48 -47.07
N ARG A 126 -29.32 -17.68 -45.81
CA ARG A 126 -30.40 -18.62 -45.43
C ARG A 126 -31.73 -18.27 -46.11
N GLU A 127 -32.12 -17.00 -46.10
CA GLU A 127 -33.34 -16.53 -46.76
C GLU A 127 -33.29 -16.83 -48.27
N THR A 128 -32.18 -16.53 -48.96
CA THR A 128 -32.04 -16.84 -50.39
C THR A 128 -32.10 -18.34 -50.69
N VAL A 129 -31.49 -19.20 -49.86
CA VAL A 129 -31.57 -20.65 -50.02
C VAL A 129 -32.99 -21.15 -49.77
N SER A 130 -33.67 -20.65 -48.75
CA SER A 130 -35.08 -20.99 -48.48
C SER A 130 -36.01 -20.58 -49.62
N ASP A 131 -35.82 -19.38 -50.19
CA ASP A 131 -36.59 -18.91 -51.34
C ASP A 131 -36.33 -19.75 -52.60
N LEU A 132 -35.07 -20.12 -52.85
CA LEU A 132 -34.71 -21.01 -53.96
C LEU A 132 -35.34 -22.39 -53.80
N LEU A 133 -35.27 -22.99 -52.61
CA LEU A 133 -35.91 -24.28 -52.32
C LEU A 133 -37.43 -24.20 -52.50
N ARG A 134 -38.07 -23.12 -52.05
CA ARG A 134 -39.51 -22.92 -52.25
C ARG A 134 -39.89 -22.77 -53.73
N ARG A 135 -39.08 -22.07 -54.52
CA ARG A 135 -39.29 -21.96 -55.98
C ARG A 135 -39.14 -23.30 -56.68
N ILE A 136 -38.12 -24.09 -56.30
CA ILE A 136 -37.92 -25.44 -56.84
C ILE A 136 -39.10 -26.34 -56.47
N ASP A 137 -39.58 -26.29 -55.24
CA ASP A 137 -40.73 -27.08 -54.79
C ASP A 137 -42.01 -26.70 -55.55
N GLN A 138 -42.26 -25.40 -55.77
CA GLN A 138 -43.36 -24.93 -56.62
C GLN A 138 -43.22 -25.39 -58.07
N GLN A 139 -42.02 -25.31 -58.65
CA GLN A 139 -41.76 -25.81 -60.01
C GLN A 139 -41.97 -27.33 -60.11
N SER A 140 -41.54 -28.08 -59.09
CA SER A 140 -41.76 -29.52 -58.98
C SER A 140 -43.25 -29.85 -58.89
N GLN A 141 -44.00 -29.15 -58.03
CA GLN A 141 -45.46 -29.32 -57.92
C GLN A 141 -46.18 -28.98 -59.22
N MET A 142 -45.82 -27.89 -59.89
CA MET A 142 -46.38 -27.54 -61.21
C MET A 142 -46.02 -28.58 -62.28
N ALA A 143 -44.80 -29.12 -62.26
CA ALA A 143 -44.40 -30.19 -63.17
C ALA A 143 -45.19 -31.47 -62.90
N SER A 144 -45.36 -31.87 -61.63
CA SER A 144 -46.18 -33.01 -61.23
C SER A 144 -47.64 -32.83 -61.63
N GLN A 145 -48.24 -31.65 -61.39
CA GLN A 145 -49.61 -31.35 -61.81
C GLN A 145 -49.76 -31.37 -63.34
N LYS A 146 -48.77 -30.88 -64.09
CA LYS A 146 -48.76 -31.00 -65.56
C LYS A 146 -48.66 -32.45 -66.00
N ILE A 147 -47.81 -33.25 -65.35
CA ILE A 147 -47.70 -34.69 -65.63
C ILE A 147 -49.03 -35.38 -65.34
N GLU A 148 -49.65 -35.14 -64.18
CA GLU A 148 -50.97 -35.69 -63.82
C GLU A 148 -52.07 -35.25 -64.79
N ALA A 149 -52.10 -33.97 -65.18
CA ALA A 149 -53.03 -33.46 -66.18
C ALA A 149 -52.81 -34.14 -67.54
N THR A 150 -51.57 -34.33 -67.99
CA THR A 150 -51.29 -35.08 -69.22
C THR A 150 -51.66 -36.56 -69.09
N VAL A 151 -51.50 -37.18 -67.92
CA VAL A 151 -51.94 -38.56 -67.67
C VAL A 151 -53.47 -38.67 -67.71
N GLN A 152 -54.20 -37.65 -67.25
CA GLN A 152 -55.67 -37.58 -67.32
C GLN A 152 -56.21 -37.19 -68.71
N GLU A 153 -55.48 -36.34 -69.45
CA GLU A 153 -55.82 -35.91 -70.81
C GLU A 153 -55.40 -36.94 -71.88
N VAL A 154 -54.54 -37.90 -71.54
CA VAL A 154 -54.34 -39.08 -72.38
C VAL A 154 -55.65 -39.87 -72.36
N PRO A 155 -56.38 -39.97 -73.49
CA PRO A 155 -57.51 -40.88 -73.56
C PRO A 155 -56.96 -42.27 -73.25
N GLY A 156 -57.60 -42.99 -72.35
CA GLY A 156 -57.29 -44.39 -71.98
C GLY A 156 -57.50 -45.34 -73.16
N ARG A 157 -56.75 -45.14 -74.25
CA ARG A 157 -56.94 -45.84 -75.50
C ARG A 157 -55.79 -46.76 -75.86
N ASN A 158 -54.72 -46.87 -75.04
CA ASN A 158 -53.63 -47.84 -75.31
C ASN A 158 -52.81 -48.38 -74.11
N MET A 159 -53.16 -48.12 -72.84
CA MET A 159 -52.34 -48.62 -71.70
C MET A 159 -53.02 -49.62 -70.76
N SER A 160 -54.33 -49.89 -70.90
CA SER A 160 -55.00 -51.00 -70.20
C SER A 160 -54.62 -52.39 -70.74
N LEU A 161 -53.83 -52.46 -71.81
CA LEU A 161 -53.29 -53.72 -72.34
C LEU A 161 -52.04 -54.22 -71.60
N PHE A 162 -51.45 -53.41 -70.73
CA PHE A 162 -50.28 -53.77 -69.90
C PHE A 162 -50.56 -53.76 -68.40
N GLU A 163 -51.83 -53.71 -67.98
CA GLU A 163 -52.16 -54.30 -66.69
C GLU A 163 -51.80 -55.79 -66.79
N ARG A 164 -50.71 -56.18 -66.14
CA ARG A 164 -50.49 -57.60 -65.84
C ARG A 164 -51.73 -58.04 -65.08
N LYS A 165 -52.54 -58.84 -65.77
CA LYS A 165 -53.54 -59.72 -65.20
C LYS A 165 -52.96 -60.27 -63.90
N ASN A 166 -53.55 -59.88 -62.78
CA ASN A 166 -53.52 -60.73 -61.60
C ASN A 166 -53.94 -62.11 -62.10
N GLY A 167 -53.01 -63.07 -62.06
CA GLY A 167 -53.31 -64.46 -62.36
C GLY A 167 -54.37 -64.91 -61.36
N THR A 168 -55.62 -64.94 -61.78
CA THR A 168 -56.57 -65.89 -61.23
C THR A 168 -56.23 -67.24 -61.83
N GLU A 169 -55.35 -67.99 -61.15
CA GLU A 169 -55.40 -69.44 -61.19
C GLU A 169 -56.06 -69.92 -59.89
N GLN A 170 -57.24 -70.47 -60.10
CA GLN A 170 -58.09 -71.13 -59.12
C GLN A 170 -57.50 -72.50 -58.77
N GLN A 171 -57.69 -72.89 -57.51
CA GLN A 171 -58.07 -74.24 -57.06
C GLN A 171 -57.14 -75.41 -57.38
N LEU A 172 -56.38 -75.84 -56.36
CA LEU A 172 -56.47 -77.17 -55.73
C LEU A 172 -55.76 -77.18 -54.38
#